data_AF-A0A3S9V459-F1
#
_entry.id   AF-A0A3S9V459-F1
#
_cell.length_a   1.000
_cell.length_b   1.000
_cell.length_c   1.000
_cell.angle_alpha   90.00
_cell.angle_beta   90.00
_cell.angle_gamma   90.00
#
_symmetry.space_group_name_H-M   'P 1'
#
loop_
_entity.id
_entity.type
_entity.pdbx_description
1 polymer ?
#
loop_
_entity_poly.entity_id
_entity_poly.type
_entity_poly.pdbx_seq_one_letter_code
_entity_poly.pdbx_strand_id
1 'polypeptide(L)'
;MLRHSKILKTVLLVLLPISLLFNYYFYRELTKTEATLNQISNIVIHNDFIDYDKISSISFSLNQAISEKKMYLDEAAYLQRSLMQVRSAYQELIQLYANLHEWKGNRVIGIYPLLEMLQDYSGFIDYLSKTSAVGEEQSRKYLKLSEEEIQSLRIILETIDQLNQIREKSKLDPIQDSWVKIIIANDDYVFSPEVIEKHKVFMKYLDL
;
A
#
# COMPACT_ATOMS: atom_id res chain seq x y z
N MET A 1 -67.56 -17.76 3.36
CA MET A 1 -66.30 -17.69 2.59
C MET A 1 -65.99 -16.31 1.96
N LEU A 2 -66.93 -15.64 1.28
CA LEU A 2 -66.68 -14.36 0.56
C LEU A 2 -66.17 -13.17 1.41
N ARG A 3 -66.56 -13.07 2.69
CA ARG A 3 -66.22 -11.93 3.56
C ARG A 3 -64.75 -11.91 3.98
N HIS A 4 -64.16 -13.09 4.23
CA HIS A 4 -62.75 -13.26 4.60
C HIS A 4 -61.82 -12.99 3.41
N SER A 5 -62.23 -13.38 2.19
CA SER A 5 -61.48 -13.08 0.96
C SER A 5 -61.38 -11.58 0.67
N LYS A 6 -62.45 -10.80 0.95
CA LYS A 6 -62.42 -9.34 0.79
C LYS A 6 -61.48 -8.69 1.79
N ILE A 7 -61.55 -9.08 3.07
CA ILE A 7 -60.66 -8.55 4.12
C ILE A 7 -59.19 -8.87 3.79
N LEU A 8 -58.89 -10.10 3.38
CA LEU A 8 -57.53 -10.51 2.99
C LEU A 8 -56.99 -9.68 1.81
N LYS A 9 -57.82 -9.46 0.78
CA LYS A 9 -57.45 -8.61 -0.37
C LYS A 9 -57.23 -7.16 0.02
N THR A 10 -58.06 -6.60 0.89
CA THR A 10 -57.91 -5.22 1.38
C THR A 10 -56.64 -5.07 2.22
N VAL A 11 -56.33 -6.03 3.09
CA VAL A 11 -55.09 -6.03 3.89
C VAL A 11 -53.86 -6.10 2.98
N LEU A 12 -53.87 -6.97 1.96
CA LEU A 12 -52.78 -7.07 0.98
C LEU A 12 -52.60 -5.77 0.17
N LEU A 13 -53.71 -5.13 -0.23
CA LEU A 13 -53.70 -3.87 -0.99
C LEU A 13 -53.11 -2.70 -0.19
N VAL A 14 -53.18 -2.74 1.14
CA VAL A 14 -52.60 -1.72 2.02
C VAL A 14 -51.14 -2.05 2.38
N LEU A 15 -50.81 -3.32 2.62
CA LEU A 15 -49.46 -3.74 3.00
C LEU A 15 -48.44 -3.62 1.87
N LEU A 16 -48.84 -3.87 0.61
CA LEU A 16 -47.96 -3.75 -0.56
C LEU A 16 -47.38 -2.33 -0.75
N PRO A 17 -48.18 -1.26 -0.81
CA PRO A 17 -47.65 0.09 -0.95
C PRO A 17 -46.85 0.55 0.27
N ILE A 18 -47.23 0.12 1.49
CA ILE A 18 -46.42 0.38 2.69
C ILE A 18 -45.04 -0.29 2.57
N SER A 19 -44.99 -1.56 2.14
CA SER A 19 -43.74 -2.28 1.89
C SER A 19 -42.88 -1.62 0.80
N LEU A 20 -43.51 -1.11 -0.27
CA LEU A 20 -42.80 -0.37 -1.33
C LEU A 20 -42.23 0.95 -0.80
N LEU A 21 -42.98 1.69 0.02
CA LEU A 21 -42.51 2.92 0.64
C LEU A 21 -41.36 2.67 1.62
N PHE A 22 -41.45 1.62 2.44
CA PHE A 22 -40.36 1.19 3.31
C PHE A 22 -39.13 0.77 2.49
N ASN A 23 -39.30 -0.07 1.46
CA ASN A 23 -38.19 -0.46 0.57
C ASN A 23 -37.55 0.74 -0.11
N TYR A 24 -38.34 1.70 -0.59
CA TYR A 24 -37.82 2.93 -1.18
C TYR A 24 -37.07 3.80 -0.17
N TYR A 25 -37.60 3.95 1.05
CA TYR A 25 -36.94 4.68 2.13
C TYR A 25 -35.62 4.03 2.54
N PHE A 26 -35.63 2.71 2.78
CA PHE A 26 -34.43 1.94 3.10
C PHE A 26 -33.41 1.99 1.96
N TYR A 27 -33.84 1.83 0.71
CA TYR A 27 -32.98 1.97 -0.46
C TYR A 27 -32.33 3.36 -0.49
N ARG A 28 -33.11 4.43 -0.34
CA ARG A 28 -32.60 5.80 -0.37
C ARG A 28 -31.61 6.09 0.76
N GLU A 29 -31.89 5.63 1.98
CA GLU A 29 -30.96 5.77 3.11
C GLU A 29 -29.69 4.94 2.90
N LEU A 30 -29.81 3.76 2.31
CA LEU A 30 -28.66 2.93 1.95
C LEU A 30 -27.79 3.62 0.88
N THR A 31 -28.38 4.20 -0.16
CA THR A 31 -27.65 4.96 -1.19
C THR A 31 -26.96 6.20 -0.62
N LYS A 32 -27.60 6.93 0.30
CA LYS A 32 -26.96 8.07 0.98
C LYS A 32 -25.80 7.63 1.87
N THR A 33 -25.97 6.52 2.59
CA THR A 33 -24.94 5.95 3.45
C THR A 33 -23.75 5.49 2.62
N GLU A 34 -23.99 4.82 1.50
CA GLU A 34 -22.98 4.41 0.52
C GLU A 34 -22.26 5.62 -0.09
N ALA A 35 -22.99 6.67 -0.50
CA ALA A 35 -22.40 7.89 -1.03
C ALA A 35 -21.52 8.61 0.02
N THR A 36 -21.96 8.64 1.29
CA THR A 36 -21.20 9.24 2.39
C THR A 36 -19.94 8.42 2.71
N LEU A 37 -20.07 7.09 2.73
CA LEU A 37 -18.94 6.16 2.90
C LEU A 37 -17.92 6.32 1.76
N ASN A 38 -18.38 6.43 0.51
CA ASN A 38 -17.52 6.66 -0.64
C ASN A 38 -16.82 8.02 -0.55
N GLN A 39 -17.49 9.07 -0.07
CA GLN A 39 -16.86 10.38 0.14
C GLN A 39 -15.79 10.35 1.24
N ILE A 40 -16.08 9.73 2.39
CA ILE A 40 -15.11 9.58 3.48
C ILE A 40 -13.93 8.72 3.03
N SER A 41 -14.21 7.61 2.35
CA SER A 41 -13.21 6.75 1.72
C SER A 41 -12.28 7.54 0.81
N ASN A 42 -12.83 8.35 -0.10
CA ASN A 42 -12.03 9.15 -1.02
C ASN A 42 -11.10 10.14 -0.29
N ILE A 43 -11.52 10.71 0.83
CA ILE A 43 -10.68 11.60 1.64
C ILE A 43 -9.55 10.81 2.30
N VAL A 44 -9.83 9.64 2.87
CA VAL A 44 -8.82 8.80 3.53
C VAL A 44 -7.83 8.23 2.52
N ILE A 45 -8.32 7.64 1.41
CA ILE A 45 -7.49 7.17 0.29
C ILE A 45 -6.57 8.28 -0.20
N HIS A 46 -7.07 9.51 -0.31
CA HIS A 46 -6.24 10.63 -0.79
C HIS A 46 -5.06 10.93 0.13
N ASN A 47 -5.25 10.93 1.45
CA ASN A 47 -4.16 11.17 2.39
C ASN A 47 -3.14 10.03 2.39
N ASP A 48 -3.61 8.79 2.44
CA ASP A 48 -2.71 7.63 2.45
C ASP A 48 -1.97 7.51 1.11
N PHE A 49 -2.58 7.94 0.01
CA PHE A 49 -1.93 8.03 -1.30
C PHE A 49 -0.81 9.08 -1.33
N ILE A 50 -1.01 10.23 -0.68
CA ILE A 50 0.05 11.25 -0.53
C ILE A 50 1.23 10.67 0.26
N ASP A 51 0.95 9.90 1.31
CA ASP A 51 2.01 9.24 2.08
C ASP A 51 2.71 8.13 1.29
N TYR A 52 1.98 7.37 0.48
CA TYR A 52 2.56 6.43 -0.47
C TYR A 52 3.43 7.12 -1.53
N ASP A 53 3.07 8.33 -1.98
CA ASP A 53 3.81 9.13 -2.97
C ASP A 53 5.27 9.43 -2.54
N LYS A 54 5.56 9.35 -1.24
CA LYS A 54 6.91 9.48 -0.67
C LYS A 54 7.89 8.41 -1.15
N ILE A 55 7.40 7.28 -1.69
CA ILE A 55 8.25 6.24 -2.30
C ILE A 55 9.16 6.80 -3.42
N SER A 56 8.77 7.91 -4.05
CA SER A 56 9.59 8.63 -5.04
C SER A 56 10.89 9.20 -4.47
N SER A 57 10.90 9.59 -3.19
CA SER A 57 12.07 10.18 -2.54
C SER A 57 13.15 9.17 -2.16
N ILE A 58 12.78 7.89 -2.06
CA ILE A 58 13.67 6.79 -1.66
C ILE A 58 14.73 6.56 -2.74
N SER A 59 14.34 6.55 -4.02
CA SER A 59 15.25 6.36 -5.16
C SER A 59 16.39 7.36 -5.19
N PHE A 60 16.12 8.63 -4.89
CA PHE A 60 17.13 9.67 -4.86
C PHE A 60 18.21 9.37 -3.81
N SER A 61 17.78 9.06 -2.59
CA SER A 61 18.69 8.79 -1.47
C SER A 61 19.52 7.52 -1.69
N LEU A 62 18.92 6.48 -2.27
CA LEU A 62 19.63 5.24 -2.64
C LEU A 62 20.66 5.48 -3.74
N ASN A 63 20.30 6.22 -4.80
CA ASN A 63 21.22 6.56 -5.89
C ASN A 63 22.44 7.32 -5.38
N GLN A 64 22.22 8.30 -4.50
CA GLN A 64 23.31 9.05 -3.88
C GLN A 64 24.24 8.11 -3.11
N ALA A 65 23.69 7.26 -2.25
CA ALA A 65 24.50 6.34 -1.45
C ALA A 65 25.33 5.37 -2.31
N ILE A 66 24.72 4.83 -3.38
CA ILE A 66 25.37 3.94 -4.35
C ILE A 66 26.49 4.67 -5.10
N SER A 67 26.23 5.89 -5.57
CA SER A 67 27.20 6.69 -6.35
C SER A 67 28.40 7.10 -5.50
N GLU A 68 28.16 7.54 -4.27
CA GLU A 68 29.22 8.00 -3.37
C GLU A 68 29.91 6.84 -2.64
N LYS A 69 29.37 5.62 -2.74
CA LYS A 69 29.82 4.42 -2.00
C LYS A 69 29.85 4.62 -0.49
N LYS A 70 28.99 5.52 -0.01
CA LYS A 70 28.84 5.89 1.40
C LYS A 70 27.39 6.29 1.67
N MET A 71 26.93 6.12 2.90
CA MET A 71 25.61 6.55 3.33
C MET A 71 25.74 7.31 4.64
N TYR A 72 25.28 8.56 4.69
CA TYR A 72 25.32 9.30 5.96
C TYR A 72 24.32 8.72 6.96
N LEU A 73 24.62 8.77 8.26
CA LEU A 73 23.76 8.14 9.29
C LEU A 73 22.36 8.75 9.36
N ASP A 74 22.24 10.06 9.12
CA ASP A 74 20.97 10.76 9.03
C ASP A 74 20.15 10.34 7.80
N GLU A 75 20.83 10.12 6.67
CA GLU A 75 20.23 9.58 5.44
C GLU A 75 19.75 8.13 5.62
N ALA A 76 20.54 7.28 6.28
CA ALA A 76 20.14 5.91 6.62
C ALA A 76 18.88 5.91 7.51
N ALA A 77 18.87 6.74 8.56
CA ALA A 77 17.70 6.87 9.44
C ALA A 77 16.48 7.46 8.71
N TYR A 78 16.68 8.33 7.73
CA TYR A 78 15.61 8.85 6.87
C TYR A 78 15.05 7.76 5.94
N LEU A 79 15.93 6.99 5.28
CA LEU A 79 15.57 5.88 4.40
C LEU A 79 14.76 4.81 5.13
N GLN A 80 15.23 4.36 6.29
CA GLN A 80 14.55 3.39 7.13
C GLN A 80 13.12 3.86 7.49
N ARG A 81 12.99 5.10 7.96
CA ARG A 81 11.68 5.69 8.28
C ARG A 81 10.78 5.80 7.05
N SER A 82 11.33 6.19 5.91
CA SER A 82 10.58 6.34 4.66
C SER A 82 10.03 5.01 4.17
N LEU A 83 10.83 3.94 4.20
CA LEU A 83 10.41 2.58 3.84
C LEU A 83 9.26 2.10 4.74
N MET A 84 9.38 2.32 6.06
CA MET A 84 8.33 1.95 7.00
C MET A 84 7.04 2.77 6.83
N GLN A 85 7.15 4.07 6.54
CA GLN A 85 6.00 4.91 6.25
C GLN A 85 5.26 4.45 4.98
N VAL A 86 6.01 4.19 3.90
CA VAL A 86 5.44 3.67 2.64
C VAL A 86 4.76 2.32 2.88
N ARG A 87 5.38 1.43 3.67
CA ARG A 87 4.79 0.15 4.06
C ARG A 87 3.47 0.34 4.80
N SER A 88 3.44 1.21 5.81
CA SER A 88 2.22 1.50 6.58
C SER A 88 1.11 2.07 5.70
N ALA A 89 1.42 3.07 4.86
CA ALA A 89 0.45 3.65 3.92
C ALA A 89 -0.09 2.59 2.94
N TYR A 90 0.79 1.74 2.39
CA TYR A 90 0.37 0.64 1.50
C TYR A 90 -0.57 -0.35 2.22
N GLN A 91 -0.27 -0.68 3.47
CA GLN A 91 -1.12 -1.56 4.29
C GLN A 91 -2.49 -0.93 4.59
N GLU A 92 -2.53 0.34 4.98
CA GLU A 92 -3.77 1.07 5.29
C GLU A 92 -4.67 1.16 4.05
N LEU A 93 -4.09 1.52 2.92
CA LEU A 93 -4.80 1.59 1.65
C LEU A 93 -5.36 0.23 1.19
N ILE A 94 -4.65 -0.88 1.44
CA ILE A 94 -5.17 -2.24 1.20
C ILE A 94 -6.35 -2.53 2.12
N GLN A 95 -6.21 -2.28 3.42
CA GLN A 95 -7.25 -2.57 4.41
C GLN A 95 -8.52 -1.76 4.13
N LEU A 96 -8.36 -0.47 3.84
CA LEU A 96 -9.47 0.41 3.52
C LEU A 96 -10.20 -0.06 2.27
N TYR A 97 -9.47 -0.39 1.20
CA TYR A 97 -10.08 -0.89 -0.03
C TYR A 97 -10.81 -2.23 0.18
N ALA A 98 -10.17 -3.20 0.85
CA ALA A 98 -10.77 -4.51 1.12
C ALA A 98 -12.03 -4.44 2.00
N ASN A 99 -12.08 -3.49 2.93
CA ASN A 99 -13.24 -3.29 3.81
C ASN A 99 -14.41 -2.60 3.11
N LEU A 100 -14.14 -1.72 2.13
CA LEU A 100 -15.18 -0.92 1.45
C LEU A 100 -15.74 -1.61 0.21
N HIS A 101 -14.90 -2.37 -0.48
CA HIS A 101 -15.28 -3.10 -1.67
C HIS A 101 -14.93 -4.54 -1.38
N GLU A 102 -15.94 -5.38 -1.11
CA GLU A 102 -15.78 -6.84 -0.96
C GLU A 102 -14.69 -7.30 -1.90
N TRP A 103 -13.49 -7.59 -1.38
CA TRP A 103 -12.32 -7.77 -2.23
C TRP A 103 -12.58 -8.98 -3.12
N LYS A 104 -12.85 -8.71 -4.41
CA LYS A 104 -13.14 -9.76 -5.41
C LYS A 104 -11.87 -10.38 -6.00
N GLY A 105 -10.70 -10.04 -5.46
CA GLY A 105 -9.43 -10.60 -5.87
C GLY A 105 -9.20 -11.98 -5.27
N ASN A 106 -8.54 -12.86 -6.02
CA ASN A 106 -8.20 -14.22 -5.57
C ASN A 106 -7.04 -14.26 -4.56
N ARG A 107 -6.41 -13.12 -4.25
CA ARG A 107 -5.27 -13.03 -3.34
C ARG A 107 -5.76 -12.74 -1.93
N VAL A 108 -5.34 -13.60 -1.00
CA VAL A 108 -5.78 -13.61 0.41
C VAL A 108 -5.16 -12.43 1.17
N ILE A 109 -5.99 -11.73 1.95
CA ILE A 109 -5.57 -10.70 2.89
C ILE A 109 -4.60 -11.31 3.91
N GLY A 110 -3.35 -10.82 3.95
CA GLY A 110 -2.31 -11.28 4.88
C GLY A 110 -1.08 -11.91 4.23
N ILE A 111 -1.05 -12.04 2.90
CA ILE A 111 0.13 -12.49 2.13
C ILE A 111 0.48 -11.38 1.14
N TYR A 112 1.17 -10.34 1.62
CA TYR A 112 1.59 -9.21 0.79
C TYR A 112 3.12 -9.14 0.77
N PRO A 113 3.78 -9.78 -0.22
CA PRO A 113 5.23 -9.79 -0.32
C PRO A 113 5.82 -8.38 -0.35
N LEU A 114 5.11 -7.38 -0.88
CA LEU A 114 5.60 -6.00 -0.84
C LEU A 114 5.73 -5.46 0.59
N LEU A 115 4.79 -5.77 1.49
CA LEU A 115 4.88 -5.32 2.89
C LEU A 115 6.07 -5.94 3.61
N GLU A 116 6.34 -7.22 3.35
CA GLU A 116 7.51 -7.95 3.86
C GLU A 116 8.80 -7.39 3.26
N MET A 117 8.85 -7.20 1.94
CA MET A 117 10.00 -6.63 1.25
C MET A 117 10.38 -5.24 1.76
N LEU A 118 9.41 -4.34 1.92
CA LEU A 118 9.68 -3.00 2.45
C LEU A 118 10.18 -3.04 3.90
N GLN A 119 9.68 -3.98 4.71
CA GLN A 119 10.15 -4.20 6.07
C GLN A 119 11.59 -4.74 6.09
N ASP A 120 11.89 -5.70 5.24
CA ASP A 120 13.21 -6.32 5.12
C ASP A 120 14.25 -5.31 4.60
N TYR A 121 13.88 -4.47 3.63
CA TYR A 121 14.72 -3.36 3.18
C TYR A 121 15.01 -2.38 4.31
N SER A 122 13.99 -2.02 5.09
CA SER A 122 14.17 -1.18 6.27
C SER A 122 15.10 -1.84 7.29
N GLY A 123 14.94 -3.15 7.54
CA GLY A 123 15.80 -3.94 8.41
C GLY A 123 17.25 -3.98 7.93
N PHE A 124 17.47 -4.10 6.62
CA PHE A 124 18.81 -4.04 6.03
C PHE A 124 19.47 -2.68 6.24
N ILE A 125 18.75 -1.56 6.05
CA ILE A 125 19.31 -0.23 6.32
C ILE A 125 19.68 -0.07 7.80
N ASP A 126 18.86 -0.60 8.71
CA ASP A 126 19.17 -0.62 10.15
C ASP A 126 20.43 -1.47 10.45
N TYR A 127 20.55 -2.64 9.82
CA TYR A 127 21.74 -3.49 9.90
C TYR A 127 23.01 -2.76 9.45
N LEU A 128 22.98 -2.08 8.29
CA LEU A 128 24.11 -1.29 7.79
C LEU A 128 24.53 -0.24 8.82
N SER A 129 23.56 0.45 9.43
CA SER A 129 23.84 1.50 10.42
C SER A 129 24.57 0.99 11.67
N LYS A 130 24.40 -0.28 12.02
CA LYS A 130 24.95 -0.92 13.22
C LYS A 130 26.29 -1.63 12.96
N THR A 131 26.53 -2.07 11.73
CA THR A 131 27.62 -3.02 11.43
C THR A 131 28.69 -2.46 10.50
N SER A 132 28.36 -1.49 9.64
CA SER A 132 29.31 -0.96 8.67
C SER A 132 30.34 -0.03 9.33
N ALA A 133 31.54 0.05 8.74
CA ALA A 133 32.60 0.90 9.24
C ALA A 133 32.22 2.38 9.15
N VAL A 134 32.31 3.10 10.28
CA VAL A 134 31.95 4.52 10.35
C VAL A 134 33.15 5.40 9.99
N GLY A 135 32.98 6.23 8.96
CA GLY A 135 33.84 7.36 8.67
C GLY A 135 33.24 8.68 9.19
N GLU A 136 34.06 9.72 9.22
CA GLU A 136 33.64 11.08 9.55
C GLU A 136 34.15 12.05 8.48
N GLU A 137 33.25 12.90 7.98
CA GLU A 137 33.55 13.92 6.98
C GLU A 137 32.68 15.14 7.25
N GLN A 138 33.27 16.34 7.30
CA GLN A 138 32.55 17.60 7.52
C GLN A 138 31.61 17.55 8.74
N SER A 139 32.06 16.95 9.85
CA SER A 139 31.28 16.75 11.08
C SER A 139 30.04 15.85 10.93
N ARG A 140 29.87 15.16 9.80
CA ARG A 140 28.84 14.14 9.58
C ARG A 140 29.48 12.76 9.62
N LYS A 141 28.81 11.81 10.25
CA LYS A 141 29.19 10.39 10.26
C LYS A 141 28.55 9.67 9.08
N TYR A 142 29.33 8.81 8.44
CA TYR A 142 28.85 8.02 7.31
C TYR A 142 29.31 6.57 7.39
N LEU A 143 28.52 5.68 6.81
CA LEU A 143 28.81 4.27 6.61
C LEU A 143 29.65 4.13 5.35
N LYS A 144 30.80 3.47 5.45
CA LYS A 144 31.55 3.01 4.26
C LYS A 144 30.91 1.74 3.74
N LEU A 145 30.40 1.79 2.52
CA LEU A 145 29.71 0.66 1.91
C LEU A 145 30.71 -0.22 1.14
N SER A 146 30.71 -1.50 1.45
CA SER A 146 31.35 -2.55 0.67
C SER A 146 30.62 -2.77 -0.66
N GLU A 147 31.27 -3.43 -1.61
CA GLU A 147 30.66 -3.72 -2.90
C GLU A 147 29.40 -4.60 -2.76
N GLU A 148 29.38 -5.55 -1.83
CA GLU A 148 28.19 -6.38 -1.57
C GLU A 148 27.00 -5.56 -1.04
N GLU A 149 27.27 -4.62 -0.12
CA GLU A 149 26.24 -3.72 0.40
C GLU A 149 25.74 -2.78 -0.71
N ILE A 150 26.61 -2.30 -1.58
CA ILE A 150 26.23 -1.49 -2.76
C ILE A 150 25.35 -2.31 -3.71
N GLN A 151 25.68 -3.57 -4.00
CA GLN A 151 24.83 -4.42 -4.84
C GLN A 151 23.47 -4.67 -4.20
N SER A 152 23.42 -4.84 -2.88
CA SER A 152 22.15 -4.97 -2.15
C SER A 152 21.31 -3.70 -2.25
N LEU A 153 21.91 -2.51 -2.09
CA LEU A 153 21.22 -1.24 -2.30
C LEU A 153 20.72 -1.06 -3.75
N ARG A 154 21.44 -1.56 -4.75
CA ARG A 154 21.00 -1.54 -6.16
C ARG A 154 19.73 -2.38 -6.37
N ILE A 155 19.61 -3.53 -5.70
CA ILE A 155 18.39 -4.36 -5.76
C ILE A 155 17.20 -3.59 -5.17
N ILE A 156 17.40 -2.94 -4.01
CA ILE A 156 16.35 -2.09 -3.40
C ILE A 156 15.98 -0.97 -4.37
N LEU A 157 16.95 -0.26 -4.92
CA LEU A 157 16.72 0.84 -5.85
C LEU A 157 15.92 0.39 -7.08
N GLU A 158 16.31 -0.72 -7.72
CA GLU A 158 15.61 -1.25 -8.89
C GLU A 158 14.14 -1.56 -8.59
N THR A 159 13.90 -2.14 -7.40
CA THR A 159 12.55 -2.48 -6.94
C THR A 159 11.73 -1.21 -6.70
N ILE A 160 12.28 -0.24 -5.98
CA ILE A 160 11.64 1.04 -5.69
C ILE A 160 11.35 1.83 -6.99
N ASP A 161 12.28 1.81 -7.95
CA ASP A 161 12.10 2.46 -9.26
C ASP A 161 10.97 1.82 -10.07
N GLN A 162 10.81 0.49 -10.03
CA GLN A 162 9.68 -0.16 -10.69
C GLN A 162 8.34 0.15 -10.01
N LEU A 163 8.29 0.16 -8.68
CA LEU A 163 7.09 0.58 -7.96
C LEU A 163 6.72 2.05 -8.28
N ASN A 164 7.72 2.93 -8.38
CA ASN A 164 7.53 4.30 -8.85
C ASN A 164 6.95 4.35 -10.26
N GLN A 165 7.45 3.54 -11.19
CA GLN A 165 6.93 3.49 -12.56
C GLN A 165 5.48 2.99 -12.63
N ILE A 166 5.12 1.98 -11.83
CA ILE A 166 3.75 1.48 -11.72
C ILE A 166 2.83 2.61 -11.25
N ARG A 167 3.24 3.32 -10.19
CA ARG A 167 2.49 4.47 -9.66
C ARG A 167 2.28 5.56 -10.72
N GLU A 168 3.35 6.00 -11.39
CA GLU A 168 3.25 7.08 -12.40
C GLU A 168 2.31 6.72 -13.55
N LYS A 169 2.28 5.45 -13.99
CA LYS A 169 1.35 4.99 -15.03
C LYS A 169 -0.11 5.06 -14.62
N SER A 170 -0.39 4.93 -13.32
CA SER A 170 -1.75 4.95 -12.77
C SER A 170 -2.24 6.36 -12.40
N LYS A 171 -1.39 7.39 -12.40
CA LYS A 171 -1.78 8.77 -12.00
C LYS A 171 -2.83 9.44 -12.91
N LEU A 172 -3.12 8.86 -14.07
CA LEU A 172 -4.09 9.39 -15.03
C LEU A 172 -5.54 8.98 -14.74
N ASP A 173 -5.76 8.02 -13.84
CA ASP A 173 -7.08 7.52 -13.49
C ASP A 173 -7.70 8.28 -12.31
N PRO A 174 -9.04 8.23 -12.12
CA PRO A 174 -9.67 8.61 -10.86
C PRO A 174 -8.99 7.91 -9.66
N ILE A 175 -8.85 8.61 -8.53
CA ILE A 175 -8.03 8.15 -7.37
C ILE A 175 -8.33 6.70 -6.95
N GLN A 176 -9.60 6.31 -6.88
CA GLN A 176 -10.00 4.93 -6.55
C GLN A 176 -9.49 3.91 -7.57
N ASP A 177 -9.72 4.15 -8.86
CA ASP A 177 -9.29 3.24 -9.94
C ASP A 177 -7.76 3.18 -10.05
N SER A 178 -7.10 4.31 -9.82
CA SER A 178 -5.64 4.44 -9.79
C SER A 178 -5.03 3.53 -8.73
N TRP A 179 -5.55 3.59 -7.50
CA TRP A 179 -5.02 2.83 -6.38
C TRP A 179 -5.17 1.31 -6.56
N VAL A 180 -6.33 0.84 -7.00
CA VAL A 180 -6.57 -0.60 -7.22
C VAL A 180 -5.61 -1.14 -8.28
N LYS A 181 -5.43 -0.40 -9.38
CA LYS A 181 -4.46 -0.76 -10.42
C LYS A 181 -3.04 -0.79 -9.87
N ILE A 182 -2.67 0.14 -8.99
CA ILE A 182 -1.36 0.17 -8.34
C ILE A 182 -1.16 -1.06 -7.46
N ILE A 183 -2.11 -1.42 -6.59
CA ILE A 183 -1.98 -2.63 -5.76
C ILE A 183 -1.77 -3.85 -6.63
N ILE A 184 -2.64 -4.06 -7.62
CA ILE A 184 -2.61 -5.25 -8.45
C ILE A 184 -1.27 -5.34 -9.20
N ALA A 185 -0.83 -4.23 -9.81
CA ALA A 185 0.42 -4.19 -10.56
C ALA A 185 1.65 -4.35 -9.64
N ASN A 186 1.64 -3.75 -8.46
CA ASN A 186 2.70 -3.93 -7.46
C ASN A 186 2.78 -5.38 -7.01
N ASP A 187 1.63 -5.99 -6.68
CA ASP A 187 1.54 -7.39 -6.31
C ASP A 187 2.01 -8.31 -7.45
N ASP A 188 1.61 -8.07 -8.70
CA ASP A 188 2.09 -8.85 -9.84
C ASP A 188 3.61 -8.74 -10.00
N TYR A 189 4.19 -7.56 -9.80
CA TYR A 189 5.62 -7.33 -9.87
C TYR A 189 6.40 -8.05 -8.75
N VAL A 190 6.01 -7.87 -7.49
CA VAL A 190 6.74 -8.47 -6.35
C VAL A 190 6.60 -9.98 -6.28
N PHE A 191 5.53 -10.54 -6.84
CA PHE A 191 5.38 -11.99 -6.97
C PHE A 191 6.12 -12.58 -8.20
N SER A 192 6.79 -11.76 -9.00
CA SER A 192 7.58 -12.27 -10.11
C SER A 192 8.77 -13.10 -9.59
N PRO A 193 9.12 -14.24 -10.24
CA PRO A 193 10.23 -15.08 -9.79
C PRO A 193 11.56 -14.33 -9.67
N GLU A 194 11.79 -13.36 -10.55
CA GLU A 194 13.00 -12.53 -10.54
C GLU A 194 13.11 -11.69 -9.27
N VAL A 195 12.05 -10.98 -8.89
CA VAL A 195 12.04 -10.13 -7.69
C VAL A 195 12.16 -10.98 -6.44
N ILE A 196 11.46 -12.11 -6.38
CA ILE A 196 11.55 -13.06 -5.26
C ILE A 196 13.00 -13.54 -5.08
N GLU A 197 13.68 -13.91 -6.16
CA GLU A 197 15.05 -14.40 -6.08
C GLU A 197 16.03 -13.30 -5.65
N LYS A 198 15.89 -12.09 -6.20
CA LYS A 198 16.66 -10.92 -5.78
C LYS A 198 16.44 -10.60 -4.30
N HIS A 199 15.22 -10.76 -3.79
CA HIS A 199 14.87 -10.46 -2.39
C HIS A 199 15.51 -11.42 -1.38
N LYS A 200 15.77 -12.67 -1.74
CA LYS A 200 16.41 -13.65 -0.84
C LYS A 200 17.79 -13.21 -0.36
N VAL A 201 18.47 -12.32 -1.09
CA VAL A 201 19.77 -11.77 -0.71
C VAL A 201 19.71 -11.06 0.65
N PHE A 202 18.56 -10.53 1.04
CA PHE A 202 18.41 -9.81 2.31
C PHE A 202 18.29 -10.71 3.54
N MET A 203 17.87 -11.97 3.37
CA MET A 203 17.65 -12.90 4.49
C MET A 203 18.92 -13.12 5.33
N LYS A 204 20.08 -13.14 4.68
CA LYS A 204 21.38 -13.28 5.37
C LYS A 204 21.73 -12.13 6.33
N TYR A 205 21.08 -10.98 6.20
CA TYR A 205 21.31 -9.80 7.05
C TYR A 205 20.28 -9.68 8.17
N LEU A 206 19.16 -10.41 8.08
CA LEU A 206 18.00 -10.29 8.97
C LEU A 206 17.88 -11.45 9.97
N ASP A 207 18.62 -12.56 9.74
CA ASP A 207 18.71 -13.72 10.64
C ASP A 207 19.73 -13.55 11.81
N LEU A 208 20.04 -12.31 12.20
CA LEU A 208 20.97 -11.95 13.30
C LEU A 208 20.23 -11.36 14.51
#